data_AF-A0AAN8VP60-F1
#
_entry.id   AF-A0AAN8VP60-F1
#
_cell.length_a   1.000
_cell.length_b   1.000
_cell.length_c   1.000
_cell.angle_alpha   90.00
_cell.angle_beta   90.00
_cell.angle_gamma   90.00
#
_symmetry.space_group_name_H-M   'P 1'
#
loop_
_entity.id
_entity.type
_entity.pdbx_description
1 polymer ?
#
loop_
_entity_poly.entity_id
_entity_poly.type
_entity_poly.pdbx_seq_one_letter_code
_entity_poly.pdbx_strand_id
1 'polypeptide(L)'
;MVGFILLAILLLQLTSTFTSSAIHNHDSVIQITDNDLQSEANLLQLYQRWLTIYRHKENGFISNPHLSPNNELPNRYQIFKDNVHFIHAGNKRKDTSYKLGVNKFADLTNKEFRSLYTNSPVVVIDGYKDVPPNDSEALMRAISQQPVSVAIEAGGPEFQFYSEEL
;
A
#
# COMPACT_ATOMS: atom_id res chain seq x y z
N MET A 1 -54.48 -31.66 10.53
CA MET A 1 -54.22 -30.44 9.71
C MET A 1 -53.25 -29.45 10.37
N VAL A 2 -52.31 -29.91 11.22
CA VAL A 2 -51.35 -29.03 11.93
C VAL A 2 -49.88 -29.27 11.49
N GLY A 3 -49.59 -30.42 10.86
CA GLY A 3 -48.24 -30.78 10.38
C GLY A 3 -47.80 -30.09 9.07
N PHE A 4 -48.73 -29.51 8.30
CA PHE A 4 -48.39 -28.80 7.05
C PHE A 4 -48.06 -27.32 7.26
N ILE A 5 -48.42 -26.74 8.41
CA ILE A 5 -48.18 -25.32 8.72
C ILE A 5 -46.73 -25.10 9.20
N LEU A 6 -46.11 -26.10 9.85
CA LEU A 6 -44.71 -26.03 10.30
C LEU A 6 -43.69 -26.20 9.16
N LEU A 7 -44.04 -26.91 8.08
CA LEU A 7 -43.14 -27.08 6.92
C LEU A 7 -43.09 -25.81 6.04
N ALA A 8 -44.12 -24.95 6.10
CA ALA A 8 -44.17 -23.71 5.34
C ALA A 8 -43.30 -22.58 5.94
N ILE A 9 -42.99 -22.64 7.24
CA ILE A 9 -42.20 -21.60 7.93
C ILE A 9 -40.68 -21.85 7.78
N LEU A 10 -40.26 -23.09 7.50
CA LEU A 10 -38.84 -23.45 7.32
C LEU A 10 -38.28 -23.04 5.94
N LEU A 11 -39.13 -22.68 4.97
CA LEU A 11 -38.71 -22.28 3.62
C LEU A 11 -38.63 -20.76 3.38
N LEU A 12 -38.99 -19.93 4.38
CA LEU A 12 -38.87 -18.45 4.27
C LEU A 12 -37.51 -17.87 4.70
N GLN A 13 -36.56 -18.70 5.16
CA GLN A 13 -35.23 -18.23 5.60
C GLN A 13 -34.13 -18.39 4.53
N LEU A 14 -34.47 -18.85 3.32
CA LEU A 14 -33.50 -19.13 2.25
C LEU A 14 -33.38 -18.06 1.16
N THR A 15 -34.04 -16.91 1.32
CA THR A 15 -33.87 -15.78 0.41
C THR A 15 -33.27 -14.57 1.14
N SER A 16 -32.10 -14.75 1.76
CA SER A 16 -31.20 -13.61 1.97
C SER A 16 -30.38 -13.41 0.69
N THR A 17 -31.04 -12.97 -0.39
CA THR A 17 -30.30 -12.36 -1.51
C THR A 17 -29.87 -10.97 -1.05
N PHE A 18 -28.76 -10.90 -0.31
CA PHE A 18 -28.01 -9.66 -0.21
C PHE A 18 -27.24 -9.49 -1.51
N THR A 19 -27.90 -9.01 -2.55
CA THR A 19 -27.21 -8.49 -3.74
C THR A 19 -27.31 -6.97 -3.67
N SER A 20 -26.52 -6.38 -2.78
CA SER A 20 -26.19 -4.96 -2.91
C SER A 20 -25.08 -4.86 -3.95
N SER A 21 -25.44 -4.87 -5.24
CA SER A 21 -24.55 -4.39 -6.29
C SER A 21 -24.53 -2.86 -6.22
N ALA A 22 -23.92 -2.33 -5.16
CA ALA A 22 -23.48 -0.96 -5.14
C ALA A 22 -22.37 -0.87 -6.19
N ILE A 23 -22.53 0.01 -7.17
CA ILE A 23 -21.50 0.35 -8.14
C ILE A 23 -20.27 0.78 -7.32
N HIS A 24 -19.29 -0.12 -7.20
CA HIS A 24 -18.11 0.10 -6.35
C HIS A 24 -17.17 1.06 -7.06
N ASN A 25 -17.26 2.33 -6.70
CA ASN A 25 -16.20 3.28 -7.02
C ASN A 25 -14.93 2.85 -6.26
N HIS A 26 -13.81 2.71 -6.97
CA HIS A 26 -12.53 2.26 -6.41
C HIS A 26 -11.92 3.26 -5.39
N ASP A 27 -12.52 4.44 -5.26
CA ASP A 27 -12.21 5.45 -4.23
C ASP A 27 -13.22 5.49 -3.07
N SER A 28 -14.07 4.47 -2.93
CA SER A 28 -14.89 4.30 -1.73
C SER A 28 -13.99 4.26 -0.48
N VAL A 29 -14.51 4.65 0.69
CA VAL A 29 -13.78 4.56 1.98
C VAL A 29 -14.66 3.77 2.93
N ILE A 30 -14.14 2.68 3.50
CA ILE A 30 -14.91 1.85 4.42
C ILE A 30 -14.81 2.47 5.83
N GLN A 31 -15.96 2.79 6.40
CA GLN A 31 -16.07 3.26 7.77
C GLN A 31 -15.89 2.08 8.74
N ILE A 32 -15.07 2.27 9.78
CA ILE A 32 -14.85 1.29 10.85
C ILE A 32 -15.76 1.63 12.02
N THR A 33 -16.40 0.61 12.57
CA THR A 33 -17.18 0.69 13.82
C THR A 33 -16.45 -0.01 14.97
N ASP A 34 -16.79 0.30 16.22
CA ASP A 34 -16.24 -0.45 17.37
C ASP A 34 -16.56 -1.95 17.27
N ASN A 35 -17.71 -2.32 16.67
CA ASN A 35 -18.11 -3.71 16.47
C ASN A 35 -17.13 -4.49 15.59
N ASP A 36 -16.55 -3.85 14.57
CA ASP A 36 -15.61 -4.51 13.66
C ASP A 36 -14.31 -4.94 14.38
N LEU A 37 -13.99 -4.32 15.53
CA LEU A 37 -12.78 -4.61 16.31
C LEU A 37 -13.04 -5.45 17.57
N GLN A 38 -14.28 -5.87 17.84
CA GLN A 38 -14.62 -6.62 19.06
C GLN A 38 -14.07 -8.05 19.07
N SER A 39 -13.82 -8.65 17.90
CA SER A 39 -13.30 -10.02 17.80
C SER A 39 -12.51 -10.20 16.51
N GLU A 40 -11.64 -11.22 16.48
CA GLU A 40 -10.90 -11.59 15.26
C GLU A 40 -11.85 -11.95 14.12
N ALA A 41 -13.01 -12.56 14.41
CA ALA A 41 -14.02 -12.91 13.41
C ALA A 41 -14.62 -11.66 12.73
N ASN A 42 -14.95 -10.63 13.51
CA ASN A 42 -15.50 -9.39 12.96
C ASN A 42 -14.45 -8.65 12.12
N LEU A 43 -13.21 -8.61 12.58
CA LEU A 43 -12.10 -7.98 11.87
C LEU A 43 -11.76 -8.72 10.57
N LEU A 44 -11.86 -10.06 10.59
CA LEU A 44 -11.72 -10.89 9.39
C LEU A 44 -12.86 -10.63 8.41
N GLN A 45 -14.10 -10.48 8.88
CA GLN A 45 -15.23 -10.13 8.02
C GLN A 45 -15.04 -8.74 7.37
N LEU A 46 -14.53 -7.77 8.13
CA LEU A 46 -14.17 -6.45 7.59
C LEU A 46 -13.10 -6.57 6.50
N TYR A 47 -12.06 -7.38 6.73
CA TYR A 47 -11.00 -7.63 5.76
C TYR A 47 -11.51 -8.32 4.50
N GLN A 48 -12.37 -9.32 4.63
CA GLN A 48 -13.01 -9.99 3.48
C GLN A 48 -13.84 -9.01 2.66
N ARG A 49 -14.64 -8.16 3.33
CA ARG A 49 -15.39 -7.08 2.66
C ARG A 49 -14.44 -6.11 1.94
N TRP A 50 -13.35 -5.71 2.57
CA TRP A 50 -12.35 -4.86 1.94
C TRP A 50 -11.72 -5.51 0.69
N LEU A 51 -11.39 -6.80 0.74
CA LEU A 51 -10.86 -7.53 -0.42
C LEU A 51 -11.84 -7.49 -1.60
N THR A 52 -13.13 -7.68 -1.36
CA THR A 52 -14.15 -7.63 -2.43
C THR A 52 -14.23 -6.27 -3.14
N ILE A 53 -13.78 -5.20 -2.47
CA ILE A 53 -13.85 -3.83 -2.98
C ILE A 53 -12.59 -3.43 -3.71
N TYR A 54 -11.40 -3.75 -3.18
CA TYR A 54 -10.13 -3.21 -3.70
C TYR A 54 -9.17 -4.25 -4.25
N ARG A 55 -9.48 -5.54 -4.13
CA ARG A 55 -8.62 -6.63 -4.54
C ARG A 55 -9.45 -7.59 -5.38
N HIS A 56 -9.62 -7.25 -6.66
CA HIS A 56 -10.26 -8.15 -7.60
C HIS A 56 -9.39 -9.39 -7.82
N LYS A 57 -10.03 -10.55 -7.91
CA LYS A 57 -9.36 -11.79 -8.30
C LYS A 57 -9.35 -11.87 -9.82
N GLU A 58 -8.20 -11.71 -10.44
CA GLU A 58 -7.99 -12.08 -11.83
C GLU A 58 -7.34 -13.46 -11.86
N ASN A 59 -7.97 -14.43 -12.55
CA ASN A 59 -7.47 -15.80 -12.69
C ASN A 59 -7.19 -16.53 -11.36
N GLY A 60 -7.89 -16.16 -10.28
CA GLY A 60 -7.73 -16.78 -8.95
C GLY A 60 -6.64 -16.18 -8.07
N PHE A 61 -5.84 -15.24 -8.59
CA PHE A 61 -4.82 -14.51 -7.83
C PHE A 61 -5.36 -13.14 -7.40
N ILE A 62 -5.03 -12.73 -6.18
CA ILE A 62 -5.30 -11.37 -5.72
C ILE A 62 -4.35 -10.45 -6.47
N SER A 63 -4.84 -9.65 -7.41
CA SER A 63 -4.00 -8.69 -8.12
C SER A 63 -3.76 -7.47 -7.22
N ASN A 64 -2.50 -7.27 -6.83
CA ASN A 64 -2.00 -5.92 -6.56
C ASN A 64 -0.87 -5.68 -7.57
N PRO A 65 -1.09 -4.88 -8.63
CA PRO A 65 -0.15 -4.73 -9.74
C PRO A 65 1.27 -4.31 -9.33
N HIS A 66 1.43 -3.79 -8.11
CA HIS A 66 2.68 -3.23 -7.60
C HIS A 66 3.42 -4.11 -6.60
N LEU A 67 2.96 -5.34 -6.34
CA LEU A 67 3.61 -6.24 -5.38
C LEU A 67 4.14 -7.52 -6.01
N SER A 68 5.34 -7.91 -5.56
CA SER A 68 6.02 -9.11 -6.01
C SER A 68 5.32 -10.39 -5.50
N PRO A 69 5.16 -11.44 -6.33
CA PRO A 69 4.55 -12.73 -5.96
C PRO A 69 5.24 -13.45 -4.77
N ASN A 70 6.47 -13.06 -4.44
CA ASN A 70 7.25 -13.72 -3.40
C ASN A 70 6.94 -13.18 -1.99
N ASN A 71 6.03 -12.21 -1.86
CA ASN A 71 5.66 -11.55 -0.59
C ASN A 71 4.24 -11.93 -0.12
N GLU A 72 3.75 -13.07 -0.59
CA GLU A 72 2.33 -13.41 -0.59
C GLU A 72 1.79 -13.78 0.80
N LEU A 73 0.81 -12.98 1.23
CA LEU A 73 -0.40 -13.27 2.02
C LEU A 73 -0.41 -13.24 3.57
N PRO A 74 0.37 -14.00 4.37
CA PRO A 74 0.22 -14.00 5.83
C PRO A 74 0.42 -12.60 6.45
N ASN A 75 1.26 -11.77 5.84
CA ASN A 75 1.54 -10.42 6.33
C ASN A 75 0.48 -9.37 5.94
N ARG A 76 -0.32 -9.56 4.89
CA ARG A 76 -1.25 -8.50 4.42
C ARG A 76 -2.45 -8.33 5.35
N TYR A 77 -2.98 -9.44 5.85
CA TYR A 77 -4.01 -9.37 6.87
C TYR A 77 -3.47 -8.73 8.15
N GLN A 78 -2.26 -9.09 8.58
CA GLN A 78 -1.65 -8.47 9.76
C GLN A 78 -1.44 -6.95 9.58
N ILE A 79 -0.88 -6.52 8.45
CA ILE A 79 -0.72 -5.09 8.12
C ILE A 79 -2.08 -4.39 8.11
N PHE A 80 -3.10 -5.03 7.52
CA PHE A 80 -4.47 -4.51 7.54
C PHE A 80 -5.00 -4.34 8.95
N LYS A 81 -4.82 -5.34 9.83
CA LYS A 81 -5.20 -5.24 11.25
C LYS A 81 -4.52 -4.06 11.92
N ASP A 82 -3.21 -3.95 11.77
CA ASP A 82 -2.41 -2.88 12.38
C ASP A 82 -2.90 -1.50 11.91
N ASN A 83 -3.15 -1.34 10.60
CA ASN A 83 -3.66 -0.10 10.02
C ASN A 83 -5.09 0.22 10.47
N VAL A 84 -5.98 -0.77 10.57
CA VAL A 84 -7.36 -0.58 11.07
C VAL A 84 -7.35 -0.14 12.53
N HIS A 85 -6.52 -0.76 13.38
CA HIS A 85 -6.32 -0.34 14.76
C HIS A 85 -5.80 1.09 14.84
N PHE A 86 -4.81 1.45 14.02
CA PHE A 86 -4.28 2.80 13.93
C PHE A 86 -5.35 3.83 13.54
N ILE A 87 -6.14 3.54 12.51
CA ILE A 87 -7.24 4.40 12.05
C ILE A 87 -8.27 4.60 13.16
N HIS A 88 -8.69 3.49 13.78
CA HIS A 88 -9.72 3.50 14.82
C HIS A 88 -9.27 4.28 16.07
N ALA A 89 -8.05 4.05 16.54
CA ALA A 89 -7.46 4.81 17.64
C ALA A 89 -7.28 6.30 17.29
N GLY A 90 -6.81 6.60 16.08
CA GLY A 90 -6.61 7.96 15.58
C GLY A 90 -7.90 8.77 15.53
N ASN A 91 -9.00 8.14 15.12
CA ASN A 91 -10.33 8.75 15.02
C ASN A 91 -11.04 8.96 16.36
N LYS A 92 -10.56 8.33 17.46
CA LYS A 92 -11.06 8.58 18.82
C LYS A 92 -10.55 9.90 19.41
N ARG A 93 -9.51 10.47 18.81
CA ARG A 93 -8.96 11.75 19.25
C ARG A 93 -9.88 12.89 18.82
N LYS A 94 -10.08 13.86 19.71
CA LYS A 94 -10.98 15.02 19.49
C LYS A 94 -10.24 16.26 18.96
N ASP A 95 -8.92 16.22 18.89
CA ASP A 95 -8.04 17.31 18.51
C ASP A 95 -7.70 17.33 17.00
N THR A 96 -8.26 16.40 16.22
CA THR A 96 -8.02 16.30 14.78
C THR A 96 -9.18 16.86 13.96
N SER A 97 -8.87 17.70 12.96
CA SER A 97 -9.87 18.23 12.01
C SER A 97 -10.28 17.26 10.90
N TYR A 98 -9.56 16.14 10.76
CA TYR A 98 -9.80 15.12 9.74
C TYR A 98 -10.03 13.75 10.38
N LYS A 99 -10.61 12.84 9.61
CA LYS A 99 -10.78 11.43 9.99
C LYS A 99 -10.05 10.54 9.00
N LEU A 100 -9.43 9.50 9.53
CA LEU A 100 -8.83 8.44 8.75
C LEU A 100 -9.91 7.40 8.36
N GLY A 101 -9.68 6.65 7.30
CA GLY A 101 -10.61 5.61 6.85
C GLY A 101 -9.89 4.50 6.10
N VAL A 102 -10.55 3.34 5.99
CA VAL A 102 -9.97 2.18 5.32
C VAL A 102 -10.14 2.34 3.81
N ASN A 103 -9.01 2.54 3.12
CA ASN A 103 -8.93 2.80 1.69
C ASN A 103 -8.18 1.66 0.95
N LYS A 104 -7.90 1.84 -0.34
CA LYS A 104 -7.18 0.86 -1.21
C LYS A 104 -5.75 0.52 -0.77
N PHE A 105 -5.18 1.27 0.17
CA PHE A 105 -3.82 1.11 0.70
C PHE A 105 -3.78 0.47 2.09
N ALA A 106 -4.92 0.02 2.62
CA ALA A 106 -5.01 -0.48 4.00
C ALA A 106 -4.16 -1.73 4.28
N ASP A 107 -3.68 -2.46 3.27
CA ASP A 107 -2.77 -3.61 3.38
C ASP A 107 -1.29 -3.25 3.14
N LEU A 108 -0.95 -1.96 3.03
CA LEU A 108 0.41 -1.48 2.84
C LEU A 108 0.99 -0.94 4.15
N THR A 109 2.25 -1.28 4.41
CA THR A 109 3.03 -0.59 5.43
C THR A 109 3.32 0.85 4.98
N ASN A 110 3.63 1.75 5.91
CA ASN A 110 4.01 3.11 5.56
C ASN A 110 5.23 3.16 4.62
N LYS A 111 6.21 2.26 4.81
CA LYS A 111 7.40 2.14 3.95
C LYS A 111 7.02 1.77 2.52
N GLU A 112 6.15 0.78 2.34
CA GLU A 112 5.66 0.36 1.02
C GLU A 112 4.85 1.48 0.36
N PHE A 113 3.92 2.09 1.09
CA PHE A 113 3.14 3.21 0.58
C PHE A 113 4.04 4.35 0.09
N ARG A 114 5.04 4.74 0.90
CA ARG A 114 5.99 5.79 0.51
C ARG A 114 6.81 5.41 -0.71
N SER A 115 7.29 4.17 -0.78
CA SER A 115 8.11 3.69 -1.90
C SER A 115 7.35 3.63 -3.22
N LEU A 116 6.03 3.39 -3.19
CA LEU A 116 5.21 3.19 -4.39
C LEU A 116 4.45 4.44 -4.82
N TYR A 117 3.97 5.25 -3.86
CA TYR A 117 2.98 6.30 -4.12
C TYR A 117 3.44 7.70 -3.73
N THR A 118 4.61 7.84 -3.12
CA THR A 118 5.17 9.16 -2.87
C THR A 118 6.45 9.29 -3.66
N ASN A 119 6.71 10.46 -4.26
CA ASN A 119 8.02 10.81 -4.80
C ASN A 119 9.03 11.06 -3.66
N SER A 120 8.96 10.27 -2.58
CA SER A 120 9.95 10.32 -1.51
C SER A 120 11.27 9.90 -2.13
N PRO A 121 12.31 10.74 -2.07
CA PRO A 121 13.62 10.37 -2.57
C PRO A 121 14.06 9.09 -1.87
N VAL A 122 14.29 8.03 -2.64
CA VAL A 122 14.80 6.74 -2.14
C VAL A 122 16.16 6.95 -1.48
N VAL A 123 16.91 7.93 -1.97
CA VAL A 123 18.13 8.44 -1.34
C VAL A 123 18.19 9.96 -1.48
N VAL A 124 18.62 10.63 -0.42
CA VAL A 124 18.99 12.05 -0.42
C VAL A 124 20.51 12.12 -0.42
N ILE A 125 21.10 12.80 -1.39
CA ILE A 125 22.55 13.07 -1.42
C ILE A 125 22.77 14.35 -0.60
N ASP A 126 23.30 14.21 0.59
CA ASP A 126 23.57 15.32 1.53
C ASP A 126 24.98 15.92 1.37
N GLY A 127 25.85 15.28 0.58
CA GLY A 127 27.19 15.78 0.28
C GLY A 127 27.91 14.95 -0.79
N TYR A 128 29.16 15.33 -1.06
CA TYR A 128 30.07 14.62 -1.94
C TYR A 128 31.46 14.53 -1.31
N LYS A 129 32.27 13.60 -1.81
CA LYS A 129 33.70 13.49 -1.47
C LYS A 129 34.49 13.18 -2.73
N ASP A 130 35.54 13.94 -2.96
CA ASP A 130 36.42 13.72 -4.09
C ASP A 130 37.23 12.42 -3.90
N VAL A 131 37.29 11.62 -4.95
CA VAL A 131 38.16 10.44 -5.02
C VAL A 131 39.52 10.91 -5.57
N PRO A 132 40.66 10.48 -4.97
CA PRO A 132 41.97 10.83 -5.49
C PRO A 132 42.13 10.44 -6.97
N PRO A 133 42.81 11.27 -7.79
CA PRO A 133 42.98 10.97 -9.20
C PRO A 133 43.80 9.68 -9.38
N ASN A 134 43.38 8.85 -10.34
CA ASN A 134 44.05 7.60 -10.72
C ASN A 134 44.13 6.51 -9.61
N ASP A 135 43.30 6.60 -8.56
CA ASP A 135 43.23 5.58 -7.51
C ASP A 135 41.99 4.67 -7.71
N SER A 136 42.21 3.52 -8.34
CA SER A 136 41.14 2.55 -8.62
C SER A 136 40.59 1.88 -7.37
N GLU A 137 41.40 1.71 -6.33
CA GLU A 137 40.95 1.09 -5.07
C GLU A 137 40.05 2.04 -4.29
N ALA A 138 40.44 3.31 -4.19
CA ALA A 138 39.60 4.35 -3.61
C ALA A 138 38.27 4.50 -4.36
N LEU A 139 38.30 4.43 -5.70
CA LEU A 139 37.10 4.46 -6.53
C LEU A 139 36.18 3.26 -6.25
N MET A 140 36.73 2.03 -6.20
CA MET A 140 35.95 0.83 -5.91
C MET A 140 35.30 0.88 -4.51
N ARG A 141 36.02 1.43 -3.52
CA ARG A 141 35.46 1.67 -2.17
C ARG A 141 34.32 2.67 -2.22
N ALA A 142 34.45 3.77 -2.96
CA ALA A 142 33.39 4.77 -3.11
C ALA A 142 32.14 4.18 -3.80
N ILE A 143 32.31 3.39 -4.87
CA ILE A 143 31.21 2.77 -5.60
C ILE A 143 30.41 1.80 -4.72
N SER A 144 31.07 1.12 -3.78
CA SER A 144 30.40 0.18 -2.86
C SER A 144 29.38 0.83 -1.92
N GLN A 145 29.43 2.16 -1.74
CA GLN A 145 28.59 2.88 -0.78
C GLN A 145 27.23 3.35 -1.34
N GLN A 146 26.84 2.94 -2.55
CA GLN A 146 25.59 3.31 -3.28
C GLN A 146 24.59 4.23 -2.55
N PRO A 147 24.12 5.33 -3.18
CA PRO A 147 24.12 5.59 -4.63
C PRO A 147 25.35 6.38 -5.11
N VAL A 148 25.69 6.21 -6.40
CA VAL A 148 26.79 6.94 -7.06
C VAL A 148 26.18 7.94 -8.04
N SER A 149 26.62 9.20 -7.97
CA SER A 149 26.32 10.23 -8.96
C SER A 149 27.62 10.68 -9.64
N VAL A 150 27.57 10.89 -10.95
CA VAL A 150 28.72 11.37 -11.75
C VAL A 150 28.38 12.76 -12.25
N ALA A 151 29.22 13.74 -11.90
CA ALA A 151 29.16 15.09 -12.43
C ALA A 151 30.32 15.31 -13.39
N ILE A 152 30.08 16.04 -14.48
CA ILE A 152 31.12 16.49 -15.39
C ILE A 152 31.39 17.96 -15.05
N GLU A 153 32.63 18.28 -14.70
CA GLU A 153 33.05 19.66 -14.48
C GLU A 153 33.17 20.38 -15.84
N ALA A 154 32.15 21.15 -16.21
CA ALA A 154 32.10 21.86 -17.49
C ALA A 154 32.88 23.19 -17.51
N GLY A 155 33.47 23.61 -16.38
CA GLY A 155 34.19 24.88 -16.24
C GLY A 155 35.69 24.80 -16.48
N GLY A 156 36.25 23.59 -16.57
CA GLY A 156 37.68 23.38 -16.76
C GLY A 156 38.17 23.71 -18.17
N PRO A 157 39.48 23.96 -18.35
CA PRO A 157 40.09 24.26 -19.64
C PRO A 157 39.83 23.19 -20.71
N GLU A 158 39.60 21.95 -20.30
CA GLU A 158 39.22 20.83 -21.15
C GLU A 158 37.93 21.06 -21.95
N PHE A 159 37.01 21.91 -21.47
CA PHE A 159 35.75 22.21 -22.15
C PHE A 159 35.73 23.58 -22.88
N GLN A 160 36.81 24.35 -22.84
CA GLN A 160 36.83 25.73 -23.37
C GLN A 160 36.90 25.83 -24.90
N PHE A 161 37.29 24.76 -25.59
CA PHE A 161 37.49 24.77 -27.05
C PHE A 161 36.40 24.04 -27.83
N TYR A 162 35.32 23.60 -27.17
CA TYR A 162 34.17 23.03 -27.89
C TYR A 162 33.38 24.16 -28.55
N SER A 163 33.27 24.09 -29.87
CA SER A 163 32.37 24.92 -30.68
C SER A 163 31.39 24.02 -31.42
N GLU A 164 30.17 24.50 -31.69
CA GLU A 164 29.22 23.74 -32.50
C GLU A 164 29.76 23.59 -33.93
N GLU A 165 29.82 22.35 -34.45
CA GLU A 165 29.92 22.12 -35.88
C GLU A 165 28.53 22.29 -36.50
N LEU A 166 28.38 23.34 -37.32
CA LEU A 166 27.20 23.57 -38.17
C LEU A 166 27.30 22.79 -39.48
#